data_AF-A0A9P4GKN1-F1
#
_entry.id   AF-A0A9P4GKN1-F1
#
_cell.length_a   1.000
_cell.length_b   1.000
_cell.length_c   1.000
_cell.angle_alpha   90.00
_cell.angle_beta   90.00
_cell.angle_gamma   90.00
#
_symmetry.space_group_name_H-M   'P 1'
#
loop_
_entity.id
_entity.type
_entity.pdbx_description
1 polymer ?
#
loop_
_entity_poly.entity_id
_entity_poly.type
_entity_poly.pdbx_seq_one_letter_code
_entity_poly.pdbx_strand_id
1 'polypeptide(L)'
;MGERIHFEELALSPTGKVNAGPLTTYLKPKDAFTPPPCTPDTIFYLATIAPHTDSYLLQGPVKKFAHLLPQIQDIVSNSPSAIDKLASLQEMEEDIWGEVEKNAQFEQDGFERFVVEGQRGVYTVLEVLRERNEEVKNVLPAAIYTVIAAGPLTTPSSYTSAAVAGTPSGYAAMTRLVGSFVDRGAAQTAARHIMLQLVDGVAGVTRTETWGAGGKGGGLLMAMCPGKMWEVKVVYEDQALRRAREGLDMEGEKVGWRV
;
A
#
# COMPACT_ATOMS: atom_id res chain seq x y z
N MET A 1 10.35 -15.30 -22.14
CA MET A 1 9.09 -16.02 -21.83
C MET A 1 8.47 -15.26 -20.68
N GLY A 2 7.31 -14.61 -20.88
CA GLY A 2 6.70 -13.76 -19.85
C GLY A 2 5.95 -14.61 -18.85
N GLU A 3 6.45 -14.72 -17.63
CA GLU A 3 5.71 -15.30 -16.52
C GLU A 3 4.49 -14.43 -16.21
N ARG A 4 3.34 -15.09 -16.08
CA ARG A 4 2.08 -14.46 -15.71
C ARG A 4 2.14 -14.13 -14.22
N ILE A 5 2.03 -12.85 -13.91
CA ILE A 5 1.81 -12.38 -12.53
C ILE A 5 0.47 -12.96 -12.06
N HIS A 6 0.53 -13.93 -11.16
CA HIS A 6 -0.64 -14.49 -10.50
C HIS A 6 -0.84 -13.76 -9.18
N PHE A 7 -1.88 -12.92 -9.12
CA PHE A 7 -2.47 -12.52 -7.86
C PHE A 7 -3.36 -13.68 -7.38
N GLU A 8 -3.23 -14.09 -6.12
CA GLU A 8 -4.35 -14.78 -5.47
C GLU A 8 -5.47 -13.75 -5.35
N GLU A 9 -6.43 -13.88 -6.26
CA GLU A 9 -7.71 -13.20 -6.22
C GLU A 9 -8.44 -13.68 -4.96
N LEU A 10 -8.26 -12.96 -3.84
CA LEU A 10 -9.21 -13.02 -2.75
C LEU A 10 -10.57 -12.65 -3.34
N ALA A 11 -11.41 -13.68 -3.49
CA ALA A 11 -12.65 -13.65 -4.23
C ALA A 11 -13.55 -12.49 -3.80
N LEU A 12 -13.55 -11.41 -4.58
CA LEU A 12 -14.71 -10.58 -4.78
C LEU A 12 -15.38 -11.06 -6.07
N SER A 13 -16.36 -11.93 -5.90
CA SER A 13 -17.18 -12.56 -6.94
C SER A 13 -17.45 -11.64 -8.16
N PRO A 14 -17.13 -12.07 -9.40
CA PRO A 14 -17.23 -11.22 -10.58
C PRO A 14 -18.61 -11.38 -11.25
N THR A 15 -19.66 -10.82 -10.66
CA THR A 15 -20.91 -10.57 -11.40
C THR A 15 -21.62 -9.35 -10.85
N GLY A 16 -21.36 -8.19 -11.45
CA GLY A 16 -22.13 -6.99 -11.17
C GLY A 16 -21.68 -5.85 -12.05
N LYS A 17 -22.53 -5.43 -12.99
CA LYS A 17 -22.39 -4.15 -13.69
C LYS A 17 -22.07 -3.08 -12.64
N VAL A 18 -20.95 -2.37 -12.81
CA VAL A 18 -20.50 -1.36 -11.85
C VAL A 18 -21.42 -0.14 -11.97
N ASN A 19 -22.57 -0.23 -11.32
CA ASN A 19 -23.43 0.93 -11.07
C ASN A 19 -22.69 1.80 -10.05
N ALA A 20 -22.32 3.01 -10.47
CA ALA A 20 -21.79 4.03 -9.58
C ALA A 20 -22.84 4.38 -8.51
N GLY A 21 -22.75 3.72 -7.36
CA GLY A 21 -23.53 4.02 -6.16
C GLY A 21 -22.97 5.22 -5.39
N PRO A 22 -23.77 5.83 -4.49
CA PRO A 22 -23.37 7.02 -3.74
C PRO A 22 -22.29 6.69 -2.69
N LEU A 23 -21.54 7.74 -2.29
CA LEU A 23 -20.47 7.77 -1.29
C LEU A 23 -20.58 6.66 -0.23
N THR A 24 -19.67 5.69 -0.31
CA THR A 24 -19.55 4.60 0.67
C THR A 24 -19.36 5.19 2.06
N THR A 25 -20.38 5.07 2.91
CA THR A 25 -20.18 5.18 4.35
C THR A 25 -19.14 4.15 4.73
N TYR A 26 -17.97 4.60 5.14
CA TYR A 26 -16.89 3.70 5.55
C TYR A 26 -17.33 2.92 6.79
N LEU A 27 -17.85 1.72 6.57
CA LEU A 27 -18.06 0.78 7.65
C LEU A 27 -16.68 0.40 8.17
N LYS A 28 -16.45 0.64 9.46
CA LYS A 28 -15.19 0.25 10.10
C LYS A 28 -14.94 -1.24 9.87
N PRO A 29 -13.82 -1.63 9.21
CA PRO A 29 -13.53 -3.02 8.98
C PRO A 29 -13.20 -3.73 10.29
N LYS A 30 -13.28 -5.07 10.28
CA LYS A 30 -12.80 -5.90 11.38
C LYS A 30 -11.32 -6.20 11.19
N ASP A 31 -10.64 -6.42 12.31
CA ASP A 31 -9.30 -6.98 12.36
C ASP A 31 -9.25 -8.35 11.63
N ALA A 32 -8.14 -8.61 10.95
CA ALA A 32 -7.85 -9.87 10.27
C ALA A 32 -6.37 -10.23 10.52
N PHE A 33 -6.13 -11.07 11.53
CA PHE A 33 -4.78 -11.44 11.97
C PHE A 33 -4.27 -12.74 11.36
N THR A 34 -5.05 -13.38 10.50
CA THR A 34 -4.66 -14.58 9.75
C THR A 34 -4.18 -14.14 8.38
N PRO A 35 -2.88 -13.86 8.20
CA PRO A 35 -2.39 -13.52 6.87
C PRO A 35 -2.42 -14.77 5.97
N PRO A 36 -2.44 -14.59 4.64
CA PRO A 36 -2.29 -15.71 3.71
C PRO A 36 -0.93 -16.43 3.92
N PRO A 37 -0.71 -17.62 3.38
CA PRO A 37 0.59 -18.28 3.46
C PRO A 37 1.69 -17.46 2.78
N CYS A 38 2.88 -17.38 3.39
CA CYS A 38 4.05 -16.78 2.74
C CYS A 38 4.55 -17.70 1.63
N THR A 39 4.50 -17.24 0.38
CA THR A 39 5.13 -17.95 -0.74
C THR A 39 6.59 -17.52 -0.91
N PRO A 40 7.46 -18.34 -1.53
CA PRO A 40 8.77 -17.88 -1.96
C PRO A 40 8.65 -16.60 -2.77
N ASP A 41 9.66 -15.74 -2.66
CA ASP A 41 9.71 -14.48 -3.42
C ASP A 41 8.67 -13.42 -3.06
N THR A 42 8.03 -13.57 -1.90
CA THR A 42 7.16 -12.53 -1.34
C THR A 42 7.97 -11.30 -0.90
N ILE A 43 7.48 -10.12 -1.27
CA ILE A 43 7.84 -8.81 -0.73
C ILE A 43 6.62 -8.20 -0.02
N PHE A 44 6.88 -7.38 1.00
CA PHE A 44 5.87 -6.84 1.89
C PHE A 44 5.75 -5.32 1.75
N TYR A 45 4.53 -4.83 1.91
CA TYR A 45 4.20 -3.41 2.05
C TYR A 45 3.29 -3.20 3.24
N LEU A 46 3.35 -2.01 3.82
CA LEU A 46 2.40 -1.55 4.80
C LEU A 46 1.56 -0.42 4.18
N ALA A 47 0.26 -0.66 4.02
CA ALA A 47 -0.70 0.38 3.69
C ALA A 47 -1.29 0.95 4.99
N THR A 48 -1.12 2.25 5.19
CA THR A 48 -1.76 3.01 6.26
C THR A 48 -2.92 3.81 5.66
N ILE A 49 -4.13 3.42 6.01
CA ILE A 49 -5.37 3.95 5.46
C ILE A 49 -6.10 4.71 6.58
N ALA A 50 -6.32 6.00 6.37
CA ALA A 50 -6.99 6.85 7.35
C ALA A 50 -8.25 7.47 6.72
N PRO A 51 -9.41 6.80 6.85
CA PRO A 51 -10.66 7.25 6.21
C PRO A 51 -11.10 8.65 6.65
N HIS A 52 -10.76 9.05 7.88
CA HIS A 52 -11.12 10.35 8.45
C HIS A 52 -10.38 11.53 7.80
N THR A 53 -9.21 11.29 7.21
CA THR A 53 -8.42 12.28 6.45
C THR A 53 -8.38 11.95 4.96
N ASP A 54 -9.11 10.90 4.55
CA ASP A 54 -9.10 10.33 3.21
C ASP A 54 -7.68 10.08 2.67
N SER A 55 -6.78 9.58 3.53
CA SER A 55 -5.38 9.36 3.16
C SER A 55 -5.02 7.88 3.05
N TYR A 56 -4.15 7.58 2.09
CA TYR A 56 -3.57 6.27 1.85
C TYR A 56 -2.06 6.43 1.68
N LEU A 57 -1.30 5.87 2.61
CA LEU A 57 0.16 5.87 2.58
C LEU A 57 0.65 4.43 2.40
N LEU A 58 1.50 4.21 1.40
CA LEU A 58 2.13 2.92 1.16
C LEU A 58 3.61 2.99 1.55
N GLN A 59 4.07 2.05 2.37
CA GLN A 59 5.46 1.89 2.78
C GLN A 59 5.97 0.52 2.34
N GLY A 60 7.25 0.45 1.98
CA GLY A 60 7.86 -0.72 1.35
C GLY A 60 8.19 -0.44 -0.12
N PRO A 61 8.75 -1.43 -0.85
CA PRO A 61 8.81 -2.84 -0.48
C PRO A 61 9.94 -3.22 0.46
N VAL A 62 9.73 -4.28 1.23
CA VAL A 62 10.74 -4.94 2.06
C VAL A 62 10.70 -6.46 1.90
N LYS A 63 11.84 -7.12 2.17
CA LYS A 63 11.98 -8.59 2.04
C LYS A 63 11.32 -9.39 3.17
N LYS A 64 11.18 -8.78 4.35
CA LYS A 64 10.72 -9.42 5.59
C LYS A 64 9.69 -8.52 6.25
N PHE A 65 8.61 -9.10 6.77
CA PHE A 65 7.59 -8.39 7.53
C PHE A 65 8.19 -7.64 8.74
N ALA A 66 9.17 -8.24 9.42
CA ALA A 66 9.88 -7.63 10.55
C ALA A 66 10.39 -6.19 10.28
N HIS A 67 10.73 -5.84 9.04
CA HIS A 67 11.21 -4.48 8.71
C HIS A 67 10.09 -3.42 8.72
N LEU A 68 8.82 -3.83 8.73
CA LEU A 68 7.66 -2.95 8.86
C LEU A 68 7.28 -2.74 10.34
N LEU A 69 7.75 -3.58 11.27
CA LEU A 69 7.40 -3.51 12.69
C LEU A 69 7.70 -2.15 13.33
N PRO A 70 8.84 -1.47 13.06
CA PRO A 70 9.08 -0.15 13.65
C PRO A 70 8.02 0.88 13.25
N GLN A 71 7.54 0.83 12.01
CA GLN A 71 6.48 1.73 11.51
C GLN A 71 5.12 1.38 12.11
N ILE A 72 4.82 0.08 12.23
CA ILE A 72 3.59 -0.40 12.88
C ILE A 72 3.58 0.06 14.35
N GLN A 73 4.69 -0.13 15.07
CA GLN A 73 4.83 0.30 16.47
C GLN A 73 4.68 1.81 16.63
N ASP A 74 5.28 2.61 15.74
CA ASP A 74 5.14 4.07 15.76
C ASP A 74 3.67 4.50 15.63
N ILE A 75 2.94 3.92 14.67
CA ILE A 75 1.51 4.24 14.47
C ILE A 75 0.67 3.77 15.67
N VAL A 76 0.92 2.55 16.15
CA VAL A 76 0.21 1.91 17.27
C VAL A 76 0.46 2.62 18.60
N SER A 77 1.64 3.21 18.81
CA SER A 77 2.02 3.88 20.06
C SER A 77 1.07 5.00 20.50
N ASN A 78 0.28 5.53 19.55
CA ASN A 78 -0.70 6.58 19.80
C ASN A 78 -2.05 6.07 20.34
N SER A 79 -2.23 4.75 20.48
CA SER A 79 -3.48 4.12 20.92
C SER A 79 -3.23 2.99 21.92
N PRO A 80 -3.61 3.15 23.21
CA PRO A 80 -3.42 2.11 24.23
C PRO A 80 -4.04 0.76 23.86
N SER A 81 -5.26 0.77 23.30
CA SER A 81 -5.91 -0.48 22.89
C SER A 81 -5.19 -1.16 21.73
N ALA A 82 -4.56 -0.40 20.85
CA ALA A 82 -3.74 -0.96 19.78
C ALA A 82 -2.41 -1.54 20.32
N ILE A 83 -1.82 -0.94 21.35
CA ILE A 83 -0.61 -1.45 22.00
C ILE A 83 -0.89 -2.84 22.57
N ASP A 84 -1.97 -2.97 23.36
CA ASP A 84 -2.35 -4.24 23.97
C ASP A 84 -2.63 -5.31 22.90
N LYS A 85 -3.37 -4.94 21.83
CA LYS A 85 -3.63 -5.85 20.70
C LYS A 85 -2.36 -6.29 19.99
N LEU A 86 -1.40 -5.38 19.76
CA LEU A 86 -0.14 -5.71 19.10
C LEU A 86 0.71 -6.63 19.98
N ALA A 87 0.76 -6.37 21.29
CA ALA A 87 1.45 -7.23 22.25
C ALA A 87 0.88 -8.66 22.23
N SER A 88 -0.45 -8.81 22.29
CA SER A 88 -1.12 -10.12 22.22
C SER A 88 -0.87 -10.89 20.90
N LEU A 89 -0.47 -10.22 19.82
CA LEU A 89 -0.07 -10.89 18.58
C LEU A 89 1.41 -11.28 18.57
N GLN A 90 2.24 -10.50 19.24
CA GLN A 90 3.69 -10.74 19.36
C GLN A 90 4.04 -11.81 20.39
N GLU A 91 3.14 -12.08 21.32
CA GLU A 91 3.30 -12.98 22.45
C GLU A 91 2.48 -14.27 22.22
N MET A 92 3.05 -15.45 22.50
CA MET A 92 2.29 -16.70 22.62
C MET A 92 1.70 -16.83 24.03
N GLU A 93 0.69 -17.71 24.18
CA GLU A 93 0.07 -17.98 25.50
C GLU A 93 1.15 -18.30 26.55
N GLU A 94 0.95 -17.77 27.77
CA GLU A 94 1.83 -18.00 28.91
C GLU A 94 2.05 -19.50 29.10
N ASP A 95 3.32 -19.90 29.17
CA ASP A 95 3.64 -21.25 29.56
C ASP A 95 3.25 -21.49 31.03
N ILE A 96 3.36 -22.74 31.48
CA ILE A 96 2.97 -23.15 32.84
C ILE A 96 3.80 -22.41 33.93
N TRP A 97 4.86 -21.70 33.54
CA TRP A 97 5.78 -20.95 34.40
C TRP A 97 5.63 -19.43 34.29
N GLY A 98 4.70 -18.94 33.46
CA GLY A 98 4.46 -17.50 33.24
C GLY A 98 5.53 -16.83 32.38
N GLU A 99 6.33 -17.61 31.63
CA GLU A 99 7.23 -17.07 30.62
C GLU A 99 6.45 -16.83 29.32
N VAL A 100 6.57 -15.60 28.81
CA VAL A 100 5.92 -15.18 27.57
C VAL A 100 6.89 -15.43 26.41
N GLU A 101 6.58 -16.42 25.58
CA GLU A 101 7.36 -16.70 24.37
C GLU A 101 6.96 -15.76 23.22
N LYS A 102 7.94 -15.41 22.38
CA LYS A 102 7.66 -14.62 21.18
C LYS A 102 6.97 -15.47 20.12
N ASN A 103 5.93 -14.93 19.52
CA ASN A 103 5.27 -15.51 18.36
C ASN A 103 6.13 -15.35 17.09
N ALA A 104 7.00 -16.33 16.84
CA ALA A 104 7.87 -16.33 15.67
C ALA A 104 7.09 -16.32 14.34
N GLN A 105 5.88 -16.88 14.32
CA GLN A 105 5.03 -16.87 13.13
C GLN A 105 4.55 -15.45 12.80
N PHE A 106 4.23 -14.65 13.83
CA PHE A 106 3.86 -13.25 13.64
C PHE A 106 5.02 -12.42 13.07
N GLU A 107 6.26 -12.63 13.51
CA GLU A 107 7.42 -11.91 12.95
C GLU A 107 7.69 -12.25 11.47
N GLN A 108 7.32 -13.46 11.05
CA GLN A 108 7.47 -13.92 9.68
C GLN A 108 6.31 -13.50 8.77
N ASP A 109 5.08 -13.72 9.21
CA ASP A 109 3.87 -13.59 8.39
C ASP A 109 3.12 -12.27 8.67
N GLY A 110 3.22 -11.73 9.88
CA GLY A 110 2.48 -10.53 10.29
C GLY A 110 0.98 -10.74 10.37
N PHE A 111 0.21 -9.76 9.89
CA PHE A 111 -1.25 -9.76 9.88
C PHE A 111 -1.77 -9.28 8.53
N GLU A 112 -3.02 -9.57 8.17
CA GLU A 112 -3.63 -9.00 6.96
C GLU A 112 -4.12 -7.57 7.22
N ARG A 113 -4.92 -7.39 8.27
CA ARG A 113 -5.52 -6.10 8.64
C ARG A 113 -5.50 -5.89 10.14
N PHE A 114 -5.06 -4.70 10.55
CA PHE A 114 -5.02 -4.25 11.93
C PHE A 114 -5.64 -2.86 12.04
N VAL A 115 -6.72 -2.74 12.79
CA VAL A 115 -7.48 -1.50 12.99
C VAL A 115 -7.00 -0.83 14.27
N VAL A 116 -6.35 0.33 14.10
CA VAL A 116 -5.92 1.20 15.20
C VAL A 116 -7.06 2.15 15.53
N GLU A 117 -7.61 2.01 16.73
CA GLU A 117 -8.67 2.90 17.20
C GLU A 117 -8.07 4.18 17.78
N GLY A 118 -8.51 5.33 17.25
CA GLY A 118 -8.19 6.64 17.79
C GLY A 118 -9.30 7.18 18.70
N GLN A 119 -9.16 8.44 19.10
CA GLN A 119 -10.18 9.12 19.88
C GLN A 119 -11.40 9.49 19.03
N ARG A 120 -12.57 9.63 19.67
CA ARG A 120 -13.81 10.15 19.05
C ARG A 120 -14.31 9.36 17.84
N GLY A 121 -14.08 8.04 17.83
CA GLY A 121 -14.53 7.17 16.73
C GLY A 121 -13.68 7.26 15.46
N VAL A 122 -12.55 7.97 15.51
CA VAL A 122 -11.54 7.95 14.45
C VAL A 122 -10.82 6.61 14.47
N TYR A 123 -10.47 6.09 13.31
CA TYR A 123 -9.63 4.91 13.19
C TYR A 123 -8.68 5.03 11.99
N THR A 124 -7.61 4.25 12.07
CA THR A 124 -6.63 4.04 11.01
C THR A 124 -6.53 2.54 10.78
N VAL A 125 -6.49 2.11 9.53
CA VAL A 125 -6.33 0.72 9.15
C VAL A 125 -4.91 0.52 8.66
N LEU A 126 -4.21 -0.42 9.27
CA LEU A 126 -2.94 -0.95 8.80
C LEU A 126 -3.23 -2.23 8.03
N GLU A 127 -2.77 -2.30 6.80
CA GLU A 127 -2.95 -3.47 5.95
C GLU A 127 -1.59 -3.91 5.40
N VAL A 128 -1.24 -5.18 5.60
CA VAL A 128 0.01 -5.73 5.06
C VAL A 128 -0.29 -6.31 3.69
N LEU A 129 0.24 -5.66 2.66
CA LEU A 129 0.13 -6.15 1.30
C LEU A 129 1.33 -7.02 0.98
N ARG A 130 1.08 -8.08 0.22
CA ARG A 130 2.09 -9.03 -0.22
C ARG A 130 2.08 -9.12 -1.73
N GLU A 131 3.26 -9.03 -2.32
CA GLU A 131 3.47 -9.18 -3.75
C GLU A 131 4.49 -10.29 -3.97
N ARG A 132 4.22 -11.23 -4.86
CA ARG A 132 5.22 -12.21 -5.28
C ARG A 132 6.00 -11.65 -6.45
N ASN A 133 7.27 -11.32 -6.24
CA ASN A 133 8.10 -10.68 -7.26
C ASN A 133 9.58 -10.98 -7.02
N GLU A 134 10.08 -12.02 -7.67
CA GLU A 134 11.47 -12.49 -7.54
C GLU A 134 12.47 -11.42 -7.98
N GLU A 135 12.23 -10.77 -9.12
CA GLU A 135 13.13 -9.75 -9.66
C GLU A 135 13.31 -8.59 -8.67
N VAL A 136 12.21 -8.04 -8.15
CA VAL A 136 12.26 -6.96 -7.16
C VAL A 136 12.90 -7.45 -5.86
N LYS A 137 12.52 -8.64 -5.37
CA LYS A 137 13.08 -9.18 -4.13
C LYS A 137 14.61 -9.32 -4.22
N ASN A 138 15.14 -9.81 -5.33
CA ASN A 138 16.57 -9.99 -5.53
C ASN A 138 17.34 -8.67 -5.58
N VAL A 139 16.71 -7.60 -6.07
CA VAL A 139 17.32 -6.27 -6.21
C VAL A 139 17.21 -5.44 -4.92
N LEU A 140 16.24 -5.71 -4.05
CA LEU A 140 16.11 -5.01 -2.77
C LEU A 140 17.37 -5.18 -1.91
N PRO A 141 17.85 -4.11 -1.23
CA PRO A 141 17.16 -2.84 -0.97
C PRO A 141 17.33 -1.74 -2.03
N ALA A 142 17.83 -2.03 -3.24
CA ALA A 142 18.06 -0.99 -4.25
C ALA A 142 16.76 -0.30 -4.72
N ALA A 143 16.92 0.83 -5.41
CA ALA A 143 15.81 1.65 -5.87
C ALA A 143 14.95 0.91 -6.90
N ILE A 144 13.63 1.04 -6.75
CA ILE A 144 12.62 0.42 -7.62
C ILE A 144 11.50 1.41 -7.93
N TYR A 145 10.60 1.01 -8.82
CA TYR A 145 9.41 1.75 -9.20
C TYR A 145 8.16 1.02 -8.69
N THR A 146 7.41 1.66 -7.80
CA THR A 146 6.13 1.14 -7.28
C THR A 146 4.98 1.84 -7.99
N VAL A 147 4.04 1.07 -8.54
CA VAL A 147 2.86 1.61 -9.23
C VAL A 147 1.66 1.50 -8.30
N ILE A 148 0.98 2.63 -8.09
CA ILE A 148 -0.21 2.76 -7.25
C ILE A 148 -1.32 3.35 -8.12
N ALA A 149 -2.53 2.79 -8.02
CA ALA A 149 -3.69 3.25 -8.76
C ALA A 149 -4.78 3.71 -7.80
N ALA A 150 -5.45 4.81 -8.13
CA ALA A 150 -6.56 5.36 -7.37
C ALA A 150 -7.71 5.73 -8.31
N GLY A 151 -8.94 5.38 -7.93
CA GLY A 151 -10.16 5.90 -8.53
C GLY A 151 -11.23 4.85 -8.83
N PRO A 152 -12.46 5.28 -9.16
CA PRO A 152 -12.86 6.67 -9.40
C PRO A 152 -12.92 7.51 -8.11
N LEU A 153 -12.19 8.62 -8.10
CA LEU A 153 -12.24 9.66 -7.07
C LEU A 153 -13.35 10.64 -7.41
N THR A 154 -14.07 11.11 -6.40
CA THR A 154 -15.14 12.11 -6.59
C THR A 154 -14.50 13.49 -6.60
N THR A 155 -14.70 14.24 -7.68
CA THR A 155 -14.29 15.64 -7.74
C THR A 155 -15.51 16.52 -7.52
N PRO A 156 -15.44 17.53 -6.63
CA PRO A 156 -16.55 18.46 -6.46
C PRO A 156 -16.80 19.18 -7.78
N SER A 157 -17.98 18.97 -8.37
CA SER A 157 -18.37 19.58 -9.64
C SER A 157 -18.74 21.05 -9.43
N SER A 158 -17.78 21.92 -9.17
CA SER A 158 -18.07 23.37 -9.16
C SER A 158 -18.01 23.90 -10.58
N TYR A 159 -19.16 23.90 -11.26
CA TYR A 159 -19.40 24.72 -12.46
C TYR A 159 -19.58 26.21 -12.14
N THR A 160 -19.40 26.62 -10.88
CA THR A 160 -19.59 27.99 -10.42
C THR A 160 -18.33 28.50 -9.73
N SER A 161 -17.57 29.32 -10.45
CA SER A 161 -16.35 30.02 -10.05
C SER A 161 -15.07 29.17 -10.01
N ALA A 162 -14.06 29.64 -10.76
CA ALA A 162 -12.72 29.09 -10.91
C ALA A 162 -11.84 29.16 -9.64
N ALA A 163 -12.44 29.28 -8.44
CA ALA A 163 -11.73 29.70 -7.24
C ALA A 163 -11.63 28.64 -6.13
N VAL A 164 -12.36 27.52 -6.18
CA VAL A 164 -12.17 26.43 -5.21
C VAL A 164 -12.33 25.09 -5.92
N ALA A 165 -11.26 24.65 -6.59
CA ALA A 165 -11.12 23.23 -6.93
C ALA A 165 -10.96 22.48 -5.61
N GLY A 166 -12.06 21.94 -5.08
CA GLY A 166 -12.00 21.13 -3.86
C GLY A 166 -11.14 19.88 -4.10
N THR A 167 -10.50 19.40 -3.04
CA THR A 167 -9.69 18.18 -3.07
C THR A 167 -10.55 16.99 -3.50
N PRO A 168 -10.07 16.14 -4.44
CA PRO A 168 -10.74 14.88 -4.77
C PRO A 168 -10.93 14.03 -3.51
N SER A 169 -12.06 13.32 -3.41
CA SER A 169 -12.36 12.45 -2.28
C SER A 169 -12.56 11.00 -2.70
N GLY A 170 -12.37 10.08 -1.74
CA GLY A 170 -12.41 8.63 -1.93
C GLY A 170 -11.02 8.01 -2.09
N TYR A 171 -9.95 8.74 -1.84
CA TYR A 171 -8.58 8.26 -2.03
C TYR A 171 -8.26 7.10 -1.09
N ALA A 172 -8.69 7.14 0.16
CA ALA A 172 -8.47 6.03 1.10
C ALA A 172 -9.14 4.71 0.65
N ALA A 173 -10.20 4.79 -0.19
CA ALA A 173 -11.06 3.64 -0.52
C ALA A 173 -10.67 3.04 -1.85
N MET A 174 -10.31 3.92 -2.78
CA MET A 174 -10.13 3.57 -4.18
C MET A 174 -8.66 3.40 -4.55
N THR A 175 -7.75 3.61 -3.60
CA THR A 175 -6.31 3.42 -3.80
C THR A 175 -5.91 1.97 -3.59
N ARG A 176 -5.10 1.43 -4.50
CA ARG A 176 -4.54 0.09 -4.43
C ARG A 176 -3.13 0.04 -5.00
N LEU A 177 -2.30 -0.85 -4.45
CA LEU A 177 -1.04 -1.25 -5.06
C LEU A 177 -1.32 -2.02 -6.36
N VAL A 178 -0.62 -1.65 -7.44
CA VAL A 178 -0.64 -2.39 -8.71
C VAL A 178 0.49 -3.40 -8.75
N GLY A 179 1.69 -2.99 -8.34
CA GLY A 179 2.87 -3.83 -8.32
C GLY A 179 4.16 -3.02 -8.40
N SER A 180 5.28 -3.74 -8.38
CA SER A 180 6.62 -3.14 -8.34
C SER A 180 7.53 -3.63 -9.44
N PHE A 181 8.42 -2.75 -9.88
CA PHE A 181 9.22 -2.95 -11.09
C PHE A 181 10.64 -2.45 -10.88
N VAL A 182 11.61 -3.23 -11.33
CA VAL A 182 13.03 -2.81 -11.35
C VAL A 182 13.27 -1.79 -12.47
N ASP A 183 12.62 -2.00 -13.61
CA ASP A 183 12.77 -1.14 -14.79
C ASP A 183 11.68 -0.05 -14.87
N ARG A 184 12.12 1.15 -15.27
CA ARG A 184 11.23 2.30 -15.46
C ARG A 184 10.26 2.08 -16.62
N GLY A 185 10.74 1.54 -17.73
CA GLY A 185 9.92 1.29 -18.93
C GLY A 185 8.80 0.28 -18.65
N ALA A 186 9.11 -0.77 -17.88
CA ALA A 186 8.13 -1.73 -17.38
C ALA A 186 7.06 -1.04 -16.51
N ALA A 187 7.48 -0.22 -15.54
CA ALA A 187 6.56 0.53 -14.68
C ALA A 187 5.66 1.50 -15.47
N GLN A 188 6.21 2.21 -16.46
CA GLN A 188 5.43 3.09 -17.34
C GLN A 188 4.39 2.32 -18.14
N THR A 189 4.78 1.17 -18.68
CA THR A 189 3.89 0.31 -19.48
C THR A 189 2.75 -0.23 -18.61
N ALA A 190 3.07 -0.72 -17.41
CA ALA A 190 2.08 -1.17 -16.44
C ALA A 190 1.14 -0.03 -16.04
N ALA A 191 1.66 1.16 -15.74
CA ALA A 191 0.85 2.32 -15.37
C ALA A 191 -0.13 2.73 -16.48
N ARG A 192 0.33 2.79 -17.74
CA ARG A 192 -0.55 3.06 -18.89
C ARG A 192 -1.62 1.99 -19.05
N HIS A 193 -1.26 0.72 -18.90
CA HIS A 193 -2.20 -0.39 -19.00
C HIS A 193 -3.30 -0.30 -17.93
N ILE A 194 -2.92 -0.07 -16.68
CA ILE A 194 -3.89 0.10 -15.59
C ILE A 194 -4.76 1.33 -15.81
N MET A 195 -4.19 2.44 -16.28
CA MET A 195 -4.98 3.63 -16.59
C MET A 195 -6.04 3.33 -17.66
N LEU A 196 -5.70 2.55 -18.69
CA LEU A 196 -6.67 2.11 -19.69
C LEU A 196 -7.79 1.27 -19.10
N GLN A 197 -7.46 0.33 -18.20
CA GLN A 197 -8.46 -0.50 -17.52
C GLN A 197 -9.39 0.32 -16.62
N LEU A 198 -8.85 1.28 -15.86
CA LEU A 198 -9.62 2.09 -14.92
C LEU A 198 -10.72 2.94 -15.58
N VAL A 199 -10.46 3.38 -16.82
CA VAL A 199 -11.36 4.26 -17.56
C VAL A 199 -12.09 3.53 -18.68
N ASP A 200 -11.97 2.20 -18.75
CA ASP A 200 -12.65 1.40 -19.75
C ASP A 200 -14.18 1.58 -19.60
N GLY A 201 -14.86 1.75 -20.74
CA GLY A 201 -16.29 2.03 -20.77
C GLY A 201 -16.72 3.43 -20.30
N VAL A 202 -15.79 4.35 -19.96
CA VAL A 202 -16.12 5.73 -19.56
C VAL A 202 -15.96 6.69 -20.75
N ALA A 203 -17.04 7.39 -21.12
CA ALA A 203 -17.02 8.39 -22.19
C ALA A 203 -16.54 9.77 -21.69
N GLY A 204 -15.97 10.58 -22.60
CA GLY A 204 -15.60 11.97 -22.30
C GLY A 204 -14.41 12.12 -21.35
N VAL A 205 -13.51 11.13 -21.32
CA VAL A 205 -12.33 11.13 -20.45
C VAL A 205 -11.17 11.87 -21.11
N THR A 206 -10.66 12.89 -20.43
CA THR A 206 -9.40 13.56 -20.77
C THR A 206 -8.27 12.91 -19.98
N ARG A 207 -7.15 12.60 -20.64
CA ARG A 207 -5.99 11.96 -20.01
C ARG A 207 -4.77 12.86 -20.08
N THR A 208 -4.00 12.92 -19.01
CA THR A 208 -2.73 13.61 -18.92
C THR A 208 -1.68 12.69 -18.29
N GLU A 209 -0.44 12.82 -18.73
CA GLU A 209 0.66 11.96 -18.31
C GLU A 209 1.89 12.85 -18.09
N THR A 210 2.44 12.78 -16.88
CA THR A 210 3.60 13.57 -16.46
C THR A 210 4.67 12.64 -15.91
N TRP A 211 5.91 12.75 -16.40
CA TRP A 211 7.04 11.96 -15.95
C TRP A 211 8.18 12.84 -15.47
N GLY A 212 8.90 12.39 -14.43
CA GLY A 212 10.13 13.04 -13.99
C GLY A 212 11.17 13.11 -15.11
N ALA A 213 11.86 14.24 -15.22
CA ALA A 213 12.97 14.43 -16.14
C ALA A 213 14.22 13.62 -15.72
N GLY A 214 15.09 13.27 -16.68
CA GLY A 214 16.43 12.74 -16.37
C GLY A 214 16.51 11.26 -15.99
N GLY A 215 15.51 10.44 -16.31
CA GLY A 215 15.60 8.97 -16.20
C GLY A 215 15.42 8.39 -14.79
N LYS A 216 15.55 9.20 -13.73
CA LYS A 216 15.50 8.78 -12.31
C LYS A 216 14.33 9.41 -11.55
N GLY A 217 13.13 9.30 -12.12
CA GLY A 217 11.95 9.92 -11.55
C GLY A 217 10.71 9.10 -11.78
N GLY A 218 9.78 9.22 -10.83
CA GLY A 218 8.45 8.67 -10.93
C GLY A 218 7.61 9.32 -12.02
N GLY A 219 6.29 9.15 -11.93
CA GLY A 219 5.34 9.81 -12.80
C GLY A 219 3.92 9.72 -12.27
N LEU A 220 3.04 10.45 -12.93
CA LEU A 220 1.62 10.52 -12.63
C LEU A 220 0.86 10.52 -13.94
N LEU A 221 -0.04 9.54 -14.09
CA LEU A 221 -1.07 9.54 -15.09
C LEU A 221 -2.36 9.96 -14.40
N MET A 222 -3.08 10.89 -15.01
CA MET A 222 -4.39 11.30 -14.54
C MET A 222 -5.39 11.15 -15.67
N ALA A 223 -6.60 10.73 -15.31
CA ALA A 223 -7.74 10.76 -16.20
C ALA A 223 -8.90 11.46 -15.49
N MET A 224 -9.64 12.27 -16.22
CA MET A 224 -10.74 13.06 -15.65
C MET A 224 -11.92 13.11 -16.60
N CYS A 225 -13.12 13.07 -16.03
CA CYS A 225 -14.38 13.47 -16.66
C CYS A 225 -15.19 14.30 -15.65
N PRO A 226 -16.32 14.90 -16.03
CA PRO A 226 -17.13 15.66 -15.07
C PRO A 226 -17.46 14.85 -13.81
N GLY A 227 -17.04 15.37 -12.65
CA GLY A 227 -17.30 14.78 -11.33
C GLY A 227 -16.43 13.57 -10.94
N LYS A 228 -15.52 13.09 -11.81
CA LYS A 228 -14.67 11.92 -11.52
C LYS A 228 -13.22 12.12 -11.96
N MET A 229 -12.32 11.52 -11.20
CA MET A 229 -10.89 11.49 -11.48
C MET A 229 -10.31 10.10 -11.21
N TRP A 230 -9.32 9.70 -11.99
CA TRP A 230 -8.50 8.52 -11.76
C TRP A 230 -7.04 8.92 -11.82
N GLU A 231 -6.23 8.31 -10.97
CA GLU A 231 -4.80 8.57 -10.87
C GLU A 231 -4.05 7.25 -10.89
N VAL A 232 -2.95 7.21 -11.65
CA VAL A 232 -1.96 6.13 -11.55
C VAL A 232 -0.62 6.78 -11.31
N LYS A 233 -0.08 6.55 -10.11
CA LYS A 233 1.19 7.11 -9.64
C LYS A 233 2.27 6.05 -9.76
N VAL A 234 3.38 6.41 -10.37
CA VAL A 234 4.62 5.65 -10.35
C VAL A 234 5.56 6.35 -9.38
N VAL A 235 5.82 5.71 -8.25
CA VAL A 235 6.74 6.22 -7.22
C VAL A 235 8.12 5.62 -7.49
N TYR A 236 9.09 6.48 -7.77
CA TYR A 236 10.50 6.08 -7.76
C TYR A 236 11.02 6.20 -6.33
N GLU A 237 11.47 5.09 -5.77
CA GLU A 237 11.83 5.06 -4.36
C GLU A 237 13.34 5.09 -4.18
N ASP A 238 13.88 6.30 -4.00
CA ASP A 238 15.32 6.53 -3.78
C ASP A 238 15.73 6.38 -2.30
N GLN A 239 14.79 6.01 -1.41
CA GLN A 239 15.07 5.72 0.01
C GLN A 239 15.73 4.34 0.23
N ALA A 240 16.08 3.65 -0.85
CA ALA A 240 16.89 2.43 -0.88
C ALA A 240 18.07 2.45 0.11
N LEU A 241 18.82 3.56 0.14
CA LEU A 241 19.98 3.72 1.03
C LEU A 241 19.60 3.80 2.52
N ARG A 242 18.47 4.43 2.85
CA ARG A 242 17.97 4.53 4.22
C ARG A 242 17.47 3.17 4.72
N ARG A 243 16.70 2.46 3.89
CA ARG A 243 16.23 1.10 4.20
C ARG A 243 17.34 0.05 4.21
N ALA A 244 18.35 0.18 3.34
CA ALA A 244 19.55 -0.67 3.38
C ALA A 244 20.29 -0.52 4.71
N ARG A 245 20.46 0.73 5.17
CA ARG A 245 21.08 1.01 6.47
C ARG A 245 20.26 0.46 7.63
N GLU A 246 18.96 0.73 7.66
CA GLU A 246 18.06 0.27 8.72
C GLU A 246 17.92 -1.28 8.72
N GLY A 247 17.89 -1.93 7.55
CA GLY A 247 17.85 -3.38 7.42
C GLY A 247 19.15 -4.08 7.83
N LEU A 248 20.32 -3.53 7.48
CA LEU A 248 21.62 -4.08 7.89
C LEU A 248 21.86 -3.91 9.39
N ASP A 249 21.43 -2.79 9.97
CA ASP A 249 21.47 -2.57 11.43
C ASP A 249 20.58 -3.59 12.17
N MET A 250 19.43 -3.97 11.59
CA MET A 250 18.55 -5.03 12.13
C MET A 250 19.09 -6.45 11.94
N GLU A 251 19.85 -6.70 10.87
CA GLU A 251 20.47 -8.02 10.60
C GLU A 251 21.83 -8.22 11.30
N GLY A 252 22.33 -7.21 12.03
CA GLY A 252 23.56 -7.30 12.81
C GLY A 252 24.85 -7.26 11.97
N GLU A 253 24.76 -7.02 10.67
CA GLU A 253 25.91 -6.97 9.76
C GLU A 253 26.50 -5.55 9.71
N LYS A 254 27.52 -5.29 10.54
CA LYS A 254 28.33 -4.07 10.45
C LYS A 254 29.26 -4.12 9.24
N VAL A 255 28.84 -3.57 8.10
CA VAL A 255 29.74 -3.37 6.95
C VAL A 255 30.21 -1.91 6.92
N GLY A 256 31.53 -1.72 7.01
CA GLY A 256 32.17 -0.42 6.86
C GLY A 256 32.15 0.04 5.41
N TRP A 257 31.44 1.13 5.13
CA TRP A 257 31.40 1.74 3.80
C TRP A 257 32.69 2.52 3.54
N ARG A 258 33.41 2.20 2.47
CA ARG A 258 34.41 3.12 1.91
C ARG A 258 33.65 4.18 1.10
N VAL A 259 33.78 5.43 1.54
CA VAL A 259 33.33 6.63 0.85
C VAL A 259 34.13 6.84 -0.42
#